data_AF-A0A1J3GTJ1-F1
#
_entry.id   AF-A0A1J3GTJ1-F1
#
_cell.length_a   1.000
_cell.length_b   1.000
_cell.length_c   1.000
_cell.angle_alpha   90.00
_cell.angle_beta   90.00
_cell.angle_gamma   90.00
#
_symmetry.space_group_name_H-M   'P 1'
#
loop_
_entity.id
_entity.type
_entity.pdbx_description
1 polymer ?
#
loop_
_entity_poly.entity_id
_entity_poly.type
_entity_poly.pdbx_seq_one_letter_code
_entity_poly.pdbx_strand_id
1 'polypeptide(L)'
;KTYGGYFNVFVSTFGEEGEQWDLFRVIDGEFPEDKDLGKYEGFVISGSLHDAFGDDDWIVKLRSLCLKLDDMKKKVLGICFGHQILSRIKG
;
A
#
# COMPACT_ATOMS: atom_id res chain seq x y z
N LYS A 1 -8.53 -14.33 -11.01
CA LYS A 1 -7.49 -14.13 -12.06
C LYS A 1 -6.22 -13.66 -11.37
N THR A 2 -5.11 -14.32 -11.68
CA THR A 2 -3.85 -14.33 -10.93
C THR A 2 -3.12 -12.97 -11.00
N TYR A 3 -3.26 -12.14 -9.96
CA TYR A 3 -2.52 -10.87 -9.82
C TYR A 3 -1.14 -11.10 -9.20
N GLY A 4 -0.38 -12.05 -9.76
CA GLY A 4 1.01 -12.32 -9.38
C GLY A 4 2.03 -11.42 -10.11
N GLY A 5 1.60 -10.63 -11.09
CA GLY A 5 2.49 -9.84 -11.94
C GLY A 5 3.23 -8.74 -11.18
N TYR A 6 2.49 -7.76 -10.64
CA TYR A 6 3.10 -6.59 -10.00
C TYR A 6 3.81 -6.90 -8.69
N PHE A 7 3.23 -7.75 -7.85
CA PHE A 7 3.89 -8.16 -6.60
C PHE A 7 5.25 -8.82 -6.87
N ASN A 8 5.32 -9.72 -7.85
CA ASN A 8 6.58 -10.39 -8.18
C ASN A 8 7.60 -9.43 -8.80
N VAL A 9 7.16 -8.42 -9.57
CA VAL A 9 8.05 -7.35 -10.05
C VAL A 9 8.61 -6.55 -8.88
N PHE A 10 7.79 -6.20 -7.88
CA PHE A 10 8.28 -5.46 -6.71
C PHE A 10 9.24 -6.28 -5.88
N VAL A 11 8.91 -7.52 -5.54
CA VAL A 11 9.80 -8.40 -4.78
C VAL A 11 11.06 -8.71 -5.59
N SER A 12 11.00 -8.85 -6.91
CA SER A 12 12.20 -9.07 -7.72
C SER A 12 13.05 -7.81 -7.94
N THR A 13 12.48 -6.61 -7.83
CA THR A 13 13.18 -5.33 -8.05
C THR A 13 13.72 -4.73 -6.75
N PHE A 14 12.96 -4.87 -5.66
CA PHE A 14 13.26 -4.29 -4.35
C PHE A 14 13.54 -5.32 -3.27
N GLY A 15 13.15 -6.58 -3.48
CA GLY A 15 13.39 -7.64 -2.50
C GLY A 15 14.86 -8.03 -2.45
N GLU A 16 15.50 -7.80 -1.32
CA GLU A 16 16.83 -8.32 -1.02
C GLU A 16 16.74 -9.70 -0.35
N GLU A 17 17.82 -10.50 -0.44
CA GLU A 17 17.89 -11.81 0.23
C GLU A 17 17.72 -11.63 1.75
N GLY A 18 16.57 -12.05 2.28
CA GLY A 18 16.22 -11.96 3.70
C GLY A 18 15.11 -10.96 4.04
N GLU A 19 14.57 -10.21 3.07
CA GLU A 19 13.43 -9.33 3.31
C GLU A 19 12.09 -10.09 3.34
N GLN A 20 11.26 -9.75 4.33
CA GLN A 20 9.89 -10.25 4.43
C GLN A 20 8.90 -9.26 3.83
N TRP A 21 8.19 -9.70 2.79
CA TRP A 21 7.16 -8.91 2.11
C TRP A 21 5.79 -9.51 2.39
N ASP A 22 4.96 -8.79 3.13
CA ASP A 22 3.57 -9.17 3.38
C ASP A 22 2.62 -8.49 2.38
N LEU A 23 1.73 -9.28 1.80
CA LEU A 23 0.73 -8.80 0.84
C LEU A 23 -0.61 -8.62 1.54
N PHE A 24 -1.11 -7.38 1.56
CA PHE A 24 -2.43 -7.03 2.10
C PHE A 24 -3.38 -6.64 0.97
N ARG A 25 -4.49 -7.37 0.82
CA ARG A 25 -5.54 -7.02 -0.16
C ARG A 25 -6.55 -6.06 0.46
N VAL A 26 -6.18 -4.79 0.45
CA VAL A 26 -7.03 -3.71 0.96
C VAL A 26 -8.40 -3.66 0.28
N ILE A 27 -8.49 -4.06 -0.99
CA ILE A 27 -9.76 -4.16 -1.76
C ILE A 27 -10.72 -5.17 -1.12
N ASP A 28 -10.20 -6.28 -0.60
CA ASP A 28 -10.97 -7.31 0.11
C ASP A 28 -11.20 -6.94 1.60
N GLY A 29 -10.76 -5.74 2.03
CA GLY A 29 -10.84 -5.30 3.42
C GLY A 29 -9.69 -5.81 4.30
N GLU A 30 -8.66 -6.42 3.71
CA GLU A 30 -7.48 -6.89 4.44
C GLU A 30 -6.47 -5.74 4.60
N PHE A 31 -6.34 -5.24 5.82
CA PHE A 31 -5.40 -4.19 6.18
C PHE A 31 -4.43 -4.68 7.26
N PRO A 32 -3.17 -4.19 7.28
CA PRO A 32 -2.27 -4.43 8.39
C PRO A 32 -2.82 -3.81 9.68
N GLU A 33 -2.64 -4.50 10.80
CA GLU A 33 -3.03 -3.97 12.11
C GLU A 33 -2.09 -2.82 12.53
N ASP A 34 -2.62 -1.80 13.21
CA ASP A 34 -1.86 -0.63 13.66
C ASP A 34 -0.59 -1.00 14.46
N LYS A 35 -0.68 -2.07 15.26
CA LYS A 35 0.44 -2.61 16.06
C LYS A 35 1.59 -3.17 15.21
N ASP A 36 1.28 -3.66 14.02
CA ASP A 36 2.25 -4.27 13.11
C ASP A 36 2.87 -3.23 12.17
N LEU A 37 2.25 -2.06 12.00
CA LEU A 37 2.80 -0.96 11.18
C LEU A 37 4.20 -0.53 11.62
N GLY A 38 4.48 -0.63 12.93
CA GLY A 38 5.79 -0.34 13.49
C GLY A 38 6.89 -1.29 13.02
N LYS A 39 6.55 -2.55 12.70
CA LYS A 39 7.48 -3.61 12.29
C LYS A 39 7.96 -3.45 10.84
N TYR A 40 7.16 -2.80 10.00
CA TYR A 40 7.51 -2.57 8.60
C TYR A 40 8.40 -1.32 8.46
N GLU A 41 9.46 -1.45 7.68
CA GLU A 41 10.36 -0.33 7.32
C GLU A 41 9.75 0.57 6.25
N GLY A 42 8.90 0.00 5.39
CA GLY A 42 8.21 0.70 4.34
C GLY A 42 6.99 -0.03 3.82
N PHE A 43 6.17 0.69 3.06
CA PHE A 43 4.92 0.22 2.50
C PHE A 43 4.89 0.52 1.00
N VAL A 44 4.44 -0.44 0.21
CA VAL A 44 4.25 -0.28 -1.23
C VAL A 44 2.77 -0.42 -1.56
N ILE A 45 2.20 0.63 -2.13
CA ILE A 45 0.82 0.67 -2.61
C ILE A 45 0.85 0.48 -4.12
N SER A 46 0.48 -0.72 -4.56
CA SER A 46 0.46 -1.07 -5.97
C SER A 46 -0.66 -0.35 -6.73
N GLY A 47 -0.53 -0.35 -8.06
CA GLY A 47 -1.58 0.12 -8.95
C GLY A 47 -2.77 -0.86 -8.95
N SER A 48 -3.99 -0.33 -8.86
CA SER A 48 -5.21 -1.10 -9.09
C SER A 48 -5.77 -0.79 -10.49
N LEU A 49 -6.47 -1.77 -11.08
CA LEU A 49 -7.37 -1.55 -12.21
C LEU A 49 -8.68 -0.85 -11.80
N HIS A 50 -8.93 -0.72 -10.48
CA HIS A 50 -10.02 0.09 -9.95
C HIS A 50 -9.68 1.58 -9.98
N ASP A 51 -10.70 2.40 -10.21
CA ASP A 51 -10.62 3.86 -10.12
C ASP A 51 -10.20 4.32 -8.72
N ALA A 52 -9.17 5.16 -8.64
CA ALA A 52 -8.72 5.86 -7.42
C ALA A 52 -9.73 6.88 -6.87
N PHE A 53 -10.83 7.06 -7.61
CA PHE A 53 -11.92 7.97 -7.32
C PHE A 53 -13.16 7.25 -6.78
N GLY A 54 -13.10 5.92 -6.59
CA GLY A 54 -14.17 5.20 -5.91
C GLY A 54 -14.37 5.73 -4.49
N ASP A 55 -15.62 5.81 -4.07
CA ASP A 55 -16.00 6.14 -2.68
C ASP A 55 -16.08 4.87 -1.81
N ASP A 56 -15.40 3.80 -2.24
CA ASP A 56 -15.41 2.53 -1.51
C ASP A 56 -14.76 2.69 -0.13
N ASP A 57 -15.36 2.06 0.87
CA ASP A 57 -14.89 2.06 2.27
C ASP A 57 -13.40 1.73 2.40
N TRP A 58 -12.89 0.83 1.55
CA TRP A 58 -11.48 0.46 1.56
C TRP A 58 -10.55 1.58 1.09
N ILE A 59 -10.99 2.47 0.17
CA ILE A 59 -10.21 3.62 -0.29
C ILE A 59 -10.09 4.64 0.84
N VAL A 60 -11.19 4.90 1.55
CA VAL A 60 -11.21 5.78 2.73
C VAL A 60 -10.29 5.23 3.83
N LYS A 61 -10.37 3.92 4.11
CA LYS A 61 -9.47 3.26 5.06
C LYS A 61 -8.02 3.32 4.62
N LEU A 62 -7.72 3.07 3.35
CA LEU A 62 -6.37 3.15 2.81
C LEU A 62 -5.80 4.56 2.96
N ARG A 63 -6.60 5.60 2.70
CA ARG A 63 -6.20 6.99 2.94
C ARG A 63 -5.82 7.24 4.39
N SER A 64 -6.67 6.78 5.32
CA SER A 64 -6.44 6.91 6.77
C SER A 64 -5.17 6.17 7.19
N LEU A 65 -4.94 4.97 6.65
CA LEU A 65 -3.70 4.23 6.87
C LEU A 65 -2.48 5.01 6.38
N CYS A 66 -2.52 5.54 5.15
CA CYS A 66 -1.40 6.29 4.59
C CYS A 66 -1.09 7.56 5.40
N LEU A 67 -2.11 8.26 5.91
CA LEU A 67 -1.93 9.40 6.82
C LEU A 67 -1.23 8.99 8.12
N LYS A 68 -1.65 7.86 8.72
CA LYS A 68 -0.96 7.32 9.91
C LYS A 68 0.49 6.96 9.61
N LEU A 69 0.75 6.34 8.47
CA LEU A 69 2.12 6.01 8.05
C LEU A 69 2.98 7.26 7.86
N ASP A 70 2.41 8.33 7.31
CA ASP A 70 3.09 9.62 7.17
C ASP A 70 3.41 10.26 8.53
N ASP A 71 2.46 10.24 9.47
CA ASP A 71 2.65 10.70 10.85
C ASP A 71 3.75 9.90 11.57
N MET A 72 3.78 8.58 11.36
CA MET A 72 4.84 7.69 11.83
C MET A 72 6.17 7.85 11.09
N LYS A 73 6.25 8.75 10.09
CA LYS A 73 7.41 8.96 9.21
C LYS A 73 7.90 7.67 8.52
N LYS A 74 7.00 6.74 8.25
CA LYS A 74 7.28 5.51 7.50
C LYS A 74 7.43 5.82 6.02
N LYS A 75 8.26 5.04 5.33
CA LYS A 75 8.43 5.19 3.88
C LYS A 75 7.21 4.58 3.17
N VAL A 76 6.49 5.37 2.38
CA VAL A 76 5.36 4.88 1.59
C VAL A 76 5.59 5.17 0.12
N LEU A 77 5.59 4.12 -0.71
CA LEU A 77 5.74 4.20 -2.16
C LEU A 77 4.40 3.88 -2.82
N GLY A 78 3.82 4.87 -3.50
CA GLY A 78 2.60 4.69 -4.28
C GLY A 78 2.88 4.64 -5.77
N ILE A 79 2.29 3.67 -6.47
CA ILE A 79 2.49 3.48 -7.91
C ILE A 79 1.16 3.62 -8.64
N CYS A 80 1.12 4.50 -9.64
CA CYS A 80 -0.09 4.87 -10.40
C CYS A 80 -1.25 5.26 -9.46
N PHE A 81 -2.22 4.36 -9.22
CA PHE A 81 -3.29 4.52 -8.22
C PHE A 81 -2.75 4.94 -6.85
N GLY A 82 -1.73 4.24 -6.34
CA GLY A 82 -1.16 4.55 -5.02
C GLY A 82 -0.57 5.95 -4.97
N HIS A 83 0.04 6.41 -6.07
CA HIS A 83 0.59 7.77 -6.14
C HIS A 83 -0.52 8.84 -6.09
N GLN A 84 -1.67 8.58 -6.71
CA GLN A 84 -2.83 9.47 -6.66
C GLN A 84 -3.40 9.59 -5.24
N ILE A 85 -3.52 8.47 -4.52
CA ILE A 85 -3.96 8.46 -3.12
C ILE A 85 -2.96 9.22 -2.23
N LEU A 86 -1.66 8.97 -2.38
CA LEU A 86 -0.62 9.67 -1.62
C LEU A 86 -0.58 11.17 -1.92
N SER A 87 -0.77 11.55 -3.18
CA SER A 87 -0.86 12.97 -3.57
C SER A 87 -2.05 13.65 -2.88
N ARG A 88 -3.17 12.95 -2.72
CA ARG A 88 -4.39 13.47 -2.11
C ARG A 88 -4.37 13.58 -0.58
N ILE A 89 -3.44 12.90 0.10
CA ILE A 89 -3.27 13.08 1.55
C ILE A 89 -2.25 14.17 1.89
N LYS A 90 -1.30 14.41 0.98
CA LYS A 90 -0.27 15.44 1.14
C LYS A 90 -0.69 16.79 0.57
N GLY A 91 -1.81 16.87 -0.17
CA GLY A 91 -2.31 18.06 -0.86
C GLY A 91 -3.81 18.18 -0.84
#